data_AF-A0A554J2A8-F1
#
_entry.id   AF-A0A554J2A8-F1
#
_cell.length_a   1.000
_cell.length_b   1.000
_cell.length_c   1.000
_cell.angle_alpha   90.00
_cell.angle_beta   90.00
_cell.angle_gamma   90.00
#
_symmetry.space_group_name_H-M   'P 1'
#
loop_
_entity.id
_entity.type
_entity.pdbx_description
1 polymer ?
#
loop_
_entity_poly.entity_id
_entity_poly.type
_entity_poly.pdbx_seq_one_letter_code
_entity_poly.pdbx_strand_id
1 'polypeptide(L)' 'MEQELSERLRVLEAKIDATFVSAEKTRKYFLTIIIVSVVAFVLPLIGLAFAVPAMLSSYSELLTL' A
#
# COMPACT_ATOMS: atom_id res chain seq x y z
N MET A 1 8.13 -46.69 11.61
CA MET A 1 9.21 -45.84 11.06
C MET A 1 8.83 -45.22 9.71
N GLU A 2 8.33 -45.97 8.72
CA GLU A 2 7.89 -45.38 7.43
C GLU A 2 6.66 -44.47 7.54
N GLN A 3 5.64 -44.85 8.31
CA GLN A 3 4.44 -44.01 8.52
C GLN A 3 4.77 -42.68 9.21
N GLU A 4 5.67 -42.69 10.19
CA GLU A 4 6.09 -41.48 10.90
C GLU A 4 6.86 -40.52 9.98
N LEU A 5 7.67 -41.06 9.06
CA LEU A 5 8.37 -40.26 8.06
C LEU A 5 7.41 -39.62 7.05
N SER A 6 6.42 -40.38 6.57
CA SER A 6 5.37 -39.86 5.68
C SER A 6 4.53 -38.77 6.33
N GLU A 7 4.15 -38.94 7.60
CA GLU A 7 3.40 -37.92 8.36
C GLU A 7 4.22 -36.63 8.53
N ARG A 8 5.53 -36.76 8.83
CA ARG A 8 6.44 -35.61 8.94
C ARG A 8 6.60 -34.87 7.60
N LEU A 9 6.68 -35.58 6.49
CA LEU A 9 6.74 -34.98 5.15
C LEU A 9 5.46 -34.21 4.82
N ARG A 10 4.30 -34.79 5.11
CA ARG A 10 2.99 -34.15 4.89
C ARG A 10 2.83 -32.87 5.72
N VAL A 11 3.30 -32.89 6.97
CA VAL A 11 3.32 -31.69 7.83
C VAL A 11 4.26 -30.61 7.29
N LEU A 12 5.40 -31.02 6.69
CA LEU A 12 6.33 -30.08 6.07
C LEU A 12 5.70 -29.41 4.84
N GLU A 13 5.09 -30.19 3.94
CA GLU A 13 4.40 -29.67 2.74
C GLU A 13 3.31 -28.66 3.13
N ALA A 14 2.48 -29.00 4.12
CA ALA A 14 1.43 -28.10 4.60
C ALA A 14 1.98 -26.76 5.12
N LYS A 15 3.15 -26.76 5.78
CA LYS A 15 3.80 -25.54 6.26
C LYS A 15 4.40 -24.72 5.12
N ILE A 16 4.96 -25.39 4.11
CA ILE A 16 5.53 -24.73 2.93
C ILE A 16 4.41 -24.03 2.15
N ASP A 17 3.29 -24.71 1.92
CA ASP A 17 2.13 -24.13 1.25
C ASP A 17 1.54 -22.94 2.03
N ALA A 18 1.40 -23.07 3.35
CA ALA A 18 0.92 -21.99 4.19
C ALA A 18 1.84 -20.75 4.12
N THR A 19 3.17 -20.98 4.06
CA THR A 19 4.17 -19.91 3.95
C THR A 19 4.11 -19.25 2.57
N PHE A 20 3.99 -20.05 1.50
CA PHE A 20 3.87 -19.57 0.13
C PHE A 20 2.64 -18.69 -0.06
N VAL A 21 1.47 -19.15 0.43
CA VAL A 21 0.23 -18.38 0.38
C VAL A 21 0.35 -17.06 1.17
N SER A 22 1.04 -17.07 2.30
CA SER A 22 1.27 -15.87 3.13
C SER A 22 2.22 -14.89 2.45
N ALA A 23 3.26 -15.37 1.78
CA ALA A 23 4.19 -14.56 1.02
C ALA A 23 3.51 -13.90 -0.18
N GLU A 24 2.68 -14.64 -0.92
CA GLU A 24 1.97 -14.10 -2.09
C GLU A 24 0.93 -13.03 -1.68
N LYS A 25 0.23 -13.26 -0.57
CA LYS A 25 -0.64 -12.23 0.03
C LYS A 25 0.15 -10.99 0.40
N THR A 26 1.26 -11.14 1.13
CA THR A 26 2.12 -10.03 1.53
C THR A 26 2.59 -9.22 0.33
N ARG A 27 3.02 -9.87 -0.76
CA ARG A 27 3.43 -9.20 -2.00
C ARG A 27 2.33 -8.33 -2.58
N LYS A 28 1.09 -8.85 -2.64
CA LYS A 28 -0.06 -8.12 -3.17
C LYS A 28 -0.45 -6.93 -2.26
N TYR A 29 -0.55 -7.16 -0.96
CA TYR A 29 -0.89 -6.10 0.00
C TYR A 29 0.19 -5.02 0.07
N PHE A 30 1.47 -5.40 0.02
CA PHE A 30 2.59 -4.47 0.05
C PHE A 30 2.54 -3.48 -1.12
N LEU A 31 2.30 -3.99 -2.33
CA LEU A 31 2.14 -3.14 -3.51
C LEU A 31 0.96 -2.18 -3.36
N THR A 32 -0.19 -2.66 -2.89
CA THR A 32 -1.36 -1.82 -2.65
C THR A 32 -1.10 -0.74 -1.59
N ILE A 33 -0.48 -1.11 -0.46
CA ILE A 33 -0.16 -0.18 0.63
C ILE A 33 0.80 0.91 0.16
N ILE A 34 1.82 0.58 -0.64
CA ILE A 34 2.75 1.57 -1.19
C ILE A 34 1.99 2.57 -2.07
N ILE A 35 1.16 2.09 -3.00
CA ILE A 35 0.41 2.98 -3.89
C ILE A 35 -0.52 3.88 -3.08
N VAL A 36 -1.27 3.30 -2.14
CA VAL A 36 -2.18 4.07 -1.27
C VAL A 36 -1.41 5.11 -0.44
N SER A 37 -0.25 4.75 0.10
CA SER A 37 0.57 5.66 0.91
C SER A 37 1.10 6.83 0.06
N VAL A 38 1.58 6.54 -1.14
CA VAL A 38 2.06 7.56 -2.08
C VAL A 38 0.92 8.48 -2.50
N VAL A 39 -0.24 7.93 -2.87
CA VAL A 39 -1.42 8.73 -3.25
C VAL A 39 -1.89 9.58 -2.08
N ALA A 40 -1.97 9.02 -0.87
CA ALA A 40 -2.41 9.75 0.32
C ALA A 40 -1.50 10.94 0.68
N PHE A 41 -0.22 10.88 0.32
CA PHE A 41 0.72 11.98 0.56
C PHE A 41 0.81 12.95 -0.62
N VAL A 42 0.89 12.45 -1.84
CA VAL A 42 1.08 13.25 -3.06
C VAL A 42 -0.19 14.01 -3.44
N LEU A 43 -1.37 13.41 -3.26
CA LEU A 43 -2.63 14.03 -3.67
C LEU A 43 -2.95 15.33 -2.88
N PRO A 44 -2.76 15.39 -1.55
CA PRO A 44 -2.85 16.65 -0.81
C PRO A 44 -1.81 17.69 -1.22
N LEU A 45 -0.57 17.27 -1.50
CA LEU A 45 0.48 18.20 -1.93
C LEU A 45 0.15 18.87 -3.26
N ILE A 46 -0.34 18.09 -4.22
CA ILE A 46 -0.83 18.61 -5.50
C ILE A 46 -2.02 19.56 -5.25
N GLY A 47 -2.97 19.16 -4.42
CA GLY A 47 -4.11 20.01 -4.04
C GLY A 47 -3.69 21.36 -3.46
N LEU A 48 -2.72 21.38 -2.55
CA LEU A 48 -2.16 22.61 -1.96
C LEU A 48 -1.42 23.45 -3.00
N ALA A 49 -0.66 22.82 -3.90
CA ALA A 49 0.06 23.53 -4.95
C ALA A 49 -0.89 24.31 -5.89
N PHE A 50 -2.14 23.87 -6.04
CA PHE A 50 -3.17 24.61 -6.78
C PHE A 50 -4.01 25.53 -5.89
N ALA A 51 -4.36 25.09 -4.68
CA ALA A 51 -5.23 25.84 -3.78
C ALA A 51 -4.57 27.13 -3.27
N VAL A 52 -3.27 27.10 -2.95
CA VAL A 52 -2.53 28.27 -2.44
C VAL A 52 -2.51 29.42 -3.46
N PRO A 53 -2.05 29.23 -4.71
CA PRO A 53 -2.05 30.33 -5.68
C PRO A 53 -3.45 30.80 -6.05
N ALA A 54 -4.44 29.90 -6.16
CA ALA A 54 -5.82 30.28 -6.42
C ALA A 54 -6.40 31.15 -5.30
N MET A 55 -6.09 30.83 -4.04
CA MET A 55 -6.50 31.63 -2.89
C MET A 55 -5.83 33.01 -2.91
N LEU A 56 -4.52 33.07 -3.20
CA LEU A 56 -3.77 34.34 -3.28
C LEU A 56 -4.29 35.23 -4.42
N SER A 57 -4.64 34.67 -5.59
CA SER A 57 -5.20 35.45 -6.69
C SER A 57 -6.55 36.07 -6.30
N SER A 58 -7.44 35.32 -5.65
CA SER A 58 -8.74 35.84 -5.20
C SER A 58 -8.60 36.98 -4.19
N TYR A 59 -7.63 36.92 -3.27
CA TYR A 59 -7.37 38.02 -2.34
C TYR A 59 -6.77 39.24 -3.04
N SER A 60 -5.89 39.03 -4.03
CA SER A 60 -5.34 40.15 -4.80
C SER A 60 -6.41 40.88 -5.61
N GLU A 61 -7.36 40.16 -6.21
CA GLU A 61 -8.48 40.75 -6.94
C GLU A 61 -9.36 41.60 -6.03
N LEU A 62 -9.72 41.09 -4.84
CA LEU A 62 -10.48 41.83 -3.84
C LEU A 62 -9.77 43.08 -3.32
N LEU A 63 -8.44 43.05 -3.21
CA LEU A 63 -7.64 44.20 -2.76
C LEU A 63 -7.52 45.29 -3.84
N THR A 64 -7.63 44.91 -5.12
CA THR A 64 -7.54 45.83 -6.27
C THR A 64 -8.88 46.43 -6.73
N LEU A 65 -10.00 45.94 -6.18
CA LEU A 65 -11.35 46.49 -6.34
C LEU A 65 -11.61 47.63 -5.35
#